data_AF-A0A2S8DEM0-F1
#
_entry.id   AF-A0A2S8DEM0-F1
#
_cell.length_a   1.000
_cell.length_b   1.000
_cell.length_c   1.000
_cell.angle_alpha   90.00
_cell.angle_beta   90.00
_cell.angle_gamma   90.00
#
_symmetry.space_group_name_H-M   'P 1'
#
loop_
_entity.id
_entity.type
_entity.pdbx_description
1 polymer ?
#
loop_
_entity_poly.entity_id
_entity_poly.type
_entity_poly.pdbx_seq_one_letter_code
_entity_poly.pdbx_strand_id
1 'polypeptide(L)' 'MHNKTTPDAAAEAIKTLMHALIDISVIADRAHKHATSETEYAGAFVPHSLAVMQFSADTALNEAKAILIADCENGGGYA' A
#
# COMPACT_ATOMS: atom_id res chain seq x y z
N MET A 1 18.12 10.03 -29.48
CA MET A 1 16.87 9.86 -28.71
C MET A 1 17.02 8.61 -27.86
N HIS A 2 17.32 8.77 -26.57
CA HIS A 2 17.29 7.66 -25.62
C HIS A 2 15.88 7.61 -25.04
N ASN A 3 15.11 6.59 -25.41
CA ASN A 3 13.83 6.28 -24.78
C ASN A 3 14.13 5.63 -23.43
N LYS A 4 14.38 6.44 -22.39
CA LYS A 4 14.44 5.94 -21.03
C LYS A 4 13.02 5.51 -20.64
N THR A 5 12.75 4.22 -20.78
CA THR A 5 11.60 3.50 -20.20
C THR A 5 11.77 3.36 -18.69
N THR A 6 12.32 4.38 -18.03
CA THR A 6 12.27 4.44 -16.57
C THR A 6 10.81 4.76 -16.25
N PRO A 7 10.09 3.90 -15.52
CA PRO A 7 8.76 4.25 -15.08
C PRO A 7 8.85 5.54 -14.27
N ASP A 8 7.98 6.48 -14.62
CA ASP A 8 7.80 7.74 -13.90
C ASP A 8 7.71 7.44 -12.40
N ALA A 9 8.51 8.12 -11.58
CA ALA A 9 8.59 7.79 -10.16
C ALA A 9 7.24 7.96 -9.47
N ALA A 10 6.41 8.90 -9.95
CA ALA A 10 5.03 9.03 -9.50
C ALA A 10 4.18 7.80 -9.91
N ALA A 11 4.35 7.24 -11.10
CA ALA A 11 3.70 5.99 -11.48
C ALA A 11 4.09 4.80 -10.59
N GLU A 12 5.37 4.65 -10.21
CA GLU A 12 5.80 3.59 -9.28
C GLU A 12 5.28 3.81 -7.85
N ALA A 13 5.26 5.05 -7.37
CA ALA A 13 4.66 5.40 -6.08
C ALA A 13 3.15 5.09 -6.07
N ILE A 14 2.42 5.45 -7.13
CA ILE A 14 0.99 5.15 -7.27
C ILE A 14 0.75 3.63 -7.31
N LYS A 15 1.55 2.88 -8.08
CA LYS A 15 1.44 1.43 -8.15
C LYS A 15 1.65 0.76 -6.79
N THR A 16 2.64 1.23 -6.04
CA THR A 16 2.93 0.77 -4.67
C THR A 16 1.71 0.99 -3.76
N LEU A 17 1.12 2.19 -3.80
CA LEU A 17 -0.09 2.49 -3.04
C LEU A 17 -1.30 1.66 -3.50
N MET A 18 -1.46 1.42 -4.80
CA MET A 18 -2.55 0.59 -5.33
C MET A 18 -2.49 -0.85 -4.85
N HIS A 19 -1.29 -1.46 -4.80
CA HIS A 19 -1.14 -2.81 -4.23
C HIS A 19 -1.55 -2.85 -2.76
N ALA A 20 -1.12 -1.88 -1.95
CA ALA A 20 -1.51 -1.80 -0.55
C ALA A 20 -3.01 -1.62 -0.37
N LEU A 21 -3.67 -0.81 -1.21
CA LEU A 21 -5.12 -0.64 -1.18
C LEU A 21 -5.87 -1.94 -1.50
N ILE A 22 -5.37 -2.74 -2.44
CA ILE A 22 -5.94 -4.06 -2.78
C ILE A 22 -5.82 -4.99 -1.58
N ASP A 23 -4.64 -5.07 -0.97
CA ASP A 23 -4.40 -5.93 0.21
C ASP A 23 -5.29 -5.52 1.38
N ILE A 24 -5.37 -4.22 1.67
CA ILE A 24 -6.24 -3.66 2.71
C ILE A 24 -7.71 -4.02 2.42
N SER A 25 -8.17 -3.92 1.18
CA SER A 25 -9.54 -4.26 0.79
C SER A 25 -9.85 -5.74 1.02
N VAL A 26 -8.94 -6.64 0.64
CA VAL A 26 -9.07 -8.08 0.86
C VAL A 26 -9.10 -8.42 2.35
N ILE A 27 -8.23 -7.79 3.15
CA ILE A 27 -8.18 -8.00 4.60
C ILE A 27 -9.46 -7.47 5.27
N ALA A 28 -9.95 -6.30 4.85
CA ALA A 28 -11.18 -5.73 5.38
C ALA A 28 -12.40 -6.61 5.09
N ASP A 29 -12.52 -7.16 3.88
CA ASP A 29 -13.60 -8.09 3.53
C ASP A 29 -13.55 -9.37 4.38
N ARG A 30 -12.35 -9.94 4.59
CA ARG A 30 -12.18 -11.10 5.48
C ARG A 30 -12.51 -10.79 6.93
N ALA A 31 -12.05 -9.64 7.44
CA ALA A 31 -12.37 -9.17 8.78
C ALA A 31 -13.86 -8.97 8.98
N HIS A 32 -14.54 -8.39 7.99
CA HIS A 32 -15.98 -8.18 8.01
C HIS A 32 -16.76 -9.50 7.99
N LYS A 33 -16.39 -10.45 7.13
CA LYS A 33 -16.97 -11.79 7.09
C LYS A 33 -16.79 -12.50 8.42
N HIS A 34 -15.58 -12.54 8.98
CA HIS A 34 -15.32 -13.17 10.28
C HIS A 34 -16.03 -12.49 11.46
N ALA A 35 -16.21 -11.16 11.43
CA ALA A 35 -16.95 -10.44 12.45
C ALA A 35 -18.46 -10.73 12.42
N THR A 36 -18.98 -11.13 11.25
CA THR A 36 -20.43 -11.30 11.02
C THR A 36 -20.87 -12.75 10.91
N SER A 37 -19.99 -13.68 10.51
CA SER A 37 -20.41 -15.02 10.08
C SER A 37 -20.32 -16.13 11.11
N GLU A 38 -19.37 -16.19 12.06
CA GLU A 38 -19.30 -17.36 12.96
C GLU A 38 -18.87 -17.06 14.40
N THR A 39 -19.64 -17.70 15.28
CA THR A 39 -19.59 -17.82 16.73
C THR A 39 -18.20 -18.12 17.32
N GLU A 40 -17.92 -17.55 18.49
CA GLU A 40 -16.91 -17.97 19.49
C GLU A 40 -15.41 -17.77 19.20
N TYR A 41 -14.99 -17.37 17.99
CA TYR A 41 -13.56 -17.05 17.70
C TYR A 41 -13.36 -15.70 16.97
N ALA A 42 -14.18 -14.69 17.26
CA ALA A 42 -14.05 -13.36 16.65
C ALA A 42 -13.09 -12.41 17.41
N GLY A 43 -12.64 -12.77 18.62
CA GLY A 43 -11.96 -11.84 19.53
C GLY A 43 -10.57 -11.38 19.09
N ALA A 44 -9.84 -12.20 18.32
CA ALA A 44 -8.46 -11.89 17.90
C ALA A 44 -8.32 -11.59 16.40
N PHE A 45 -9.27 -12.05 15.57
CA PHE A 45 -9.16 -11.92 14.12
C PHE A 45 -9.32 -10.48 13.62
N VAL A 46 -10.29 -9.75 14.17
CA VAL A 46 -10.54 -8.34 13.79
C VAL A 46 -9.39 -7.44 14.23
N PRO A 47 -8.90 -7.47 15.50
CA PRO A 47 -7.73 -6.69 15.90
C PRO A 47 -6.47 -7.02 15.09
N HIS A 48 -6.23 -8.30 14.79
CA HIS A 48 -5.09 -8.70 13.96
C HIS A 48 -5.20 -8.15 12.54
N SER A 49 -6.38 -8.28 11.92
CA SER A 49 -6.64 -7.75 10.58
C SER A 49 -6.43 -6.24 10.50
N LEU A 50 -6.89 -5.50 11.52
CA LEU A 50 -6.64 -4.06 11.62
C LEU A 50 -5.15 -3.72 11.72
N ALA A 51 -4.39 -4.46 12.52
CA ALA A 51 -2.95 -4.26 12.64
C ALA A 51 -2.22 -4.52 11.31
N VAL A 52 -2.61 -5.55 10.56
CA VAL A 52 -2.04 -5.83 9.23
C VAL A 52 -2.40 -4.73 8.23
N MET A 53 -3.64 -4.24 8.22
CA MET A 53 -4.05 -3.12 7.35
C MET A 53 -3.24 -1.84 7.62
N GLN A 54 -3.02 -1.51 8.89
CA GLN A 54 -2.20 -0.36 9.29
C GLN A 54 -0.75 -0.54 8.83
N PHE A 55 -0.17 -1.72 9.09
CA PHE A 55 1.19 -2.03 8.68
C PHE A 55 1.39 -1.95 7.16
N SER A 56 0.45 -2.50 6.38
CA SER A 56 0.48 -2.42 4.92
C SER A 56 0.39 -0.97 4.42
N ALA A 57 -0.48 -0.15 5.03
CA ALA A 57 -0.59 1.27 4.69
C ALA A 57 0.69 2.03 4.99
N ASP A 58 1.24 1.89 6.21
CA ASP A 58 2.45 2.60 6.64
C ASP A 58 3.67 2.22 5.80
N THR A 59 3.82 0.92 5.48
CA THR A 59 4.91 0.43 4.64
C THR A 59 4.83 1.04 3.25
N ALA A 60 3.65 0.97 2.61
CA ALA A 60 3.47 1.50 1.26
C ALA A 60 3.60 3.03 1.20
N LEU A 61 3.16 3.75 2.24
CA LEU A 61 3.36 5.20 2.35
C LEU A 61 4.84 5.54 2.48
N ASN A 62 5.60 4.80 3.30
CA ASN A 62 7.04 5.01 3.45
C ASN A 62 7.80 4.72 2.16
N GLU A 63 7.45 3.65 1.45
CA GLU A 63 8.05 3.29 0.16
C GLU A 63 7.71 4.33 -0.92
N ALA A 64 6.44 4.70 -1.06
CA ALA A 64 6.01 5.73 -2.01
C ALA A 64 6.68 7.08 -1.72
N LYS A 65 6.78 7.46 -0.44
CA LYS A 65 7.50 8.67 -0.01
C LYS A 65 8.98 8.61 -0.39
N ALA A 66 9.65 7.49 -0.15
CA ALA A 66 11.06 7.32 -0.49
C ALA A 66 11.30 7.44 -2.00
N ILE A 67 10.42 6.84 -2.81
CA ILE A 67 10.45 6.94 -4.28
C ILE A 67 10.32 8.41 -4.72
N LEU A 68 9.34 9.13 -4.19
CA LEU A 68 9.08 10.53 -4.57
C LEU A 68 10.17 11.49 -4.08
N ILE A 69 10.75 11.27 -2.90
CA ILE A 69 11.89 12.06 -2.41
C ILE A 69 13.10 11.82 -3.31
N ALA A 70 13.41 10.57 -3.63
CA ALA A 70 14.52 10.24 -4.52
C ALA A 70 14.33 10.85 -5.91
N ASP A 71 13.10 10.92 -6.43
CA ASP A 71 12.80 11.61 -7.69
C ASP A 71 13.06 13.11 -7.61
N CYS A 72 12.64 13.75 -6.52
CA CYS A 72 12.89 15.17 -6.27
C CYS A 72 14.39 15.50 -6.14
N GLU A 73 15.13 14.69 -5.39
CA GLU A 73 16.57 14.86 -5.14
C GLU A 73 17.45 14.57 -6.37
N ASN A 74 17.04 13.63 -7.23
CA ASN A 74 17.74 13.29 -8.46
C ASN A 74 17.52 14.30 -9.61
N GLY A 75 16.87 15.43 -9.32
CA GLY A 75 16.59 16.50 -10.27
C GLY A 75 15.41 16.11 -11.16
N GLY A 76 14.19 16.30 -10.65
CA GLY A 76 12.95 16.14 -11.40
C GLY A 76 13.11 16.71 -12.81
N GLY A 77 12.87 15.87 -13.81
CA GLY A 77 13.26 16.12 -15.19
C GLY A 77 12.71 17.43 -15.75
N TYR A 78 13.52 18.48 -15.74
CA TYR A 78 13.54 19.57 -16.71
C TYR A 78 14.99 20.06 -16.85
N ALA A 79 15.70 19.47 -17.81
CA ALA A 79 16.87 20.05 -18.47
C ALA A 79 16.65 19.96 -19.98
#